data_AF-A0A671MJ83-F1
#
_entry.id   AF-A0A671MJ83-F1
#
_cell.length_a   1.000
_cell.length_b   1.000
_cell.length_c   1.000
_cell.angle_alpha   90.00
_cell.angle_beta   90.00
_cell.angle_gamma   90.00
#
_symmetry.space_group_name_H-M   'P 1'
#
loop_
_entity.id
_entity.type
_entity.pdbx_description
1 polymer ?
#
loop_
_entity_poly.entity_id
_entity_poly.type
_entity_poly.pdbx_seq_one_letter_code
_entity_poly.pdbx_strand_id
1 'polypeptide(L)'
;ENNHTHRTEEMDVERLVVRRGQPFSVVLQCTEQIPQLQDHQLNLILHLDSQDNGKWWFNQRNAQGEVMLTLHSPADALVGLYSMTVVLLSADGQILEQTKPQTFYLLFNPWCKDDSVYLPSEELLQEYILNENGILYQGSWDDITTVLWNFGQFEKDVVDICFEVLDNSPTALKNSEMEIANRGSPVYVSRTITAMVNANDDRGVVSGRWDGKYSDGVVPTRWTGSVPILRRWSEDGGQKVRYGQCWVFTGVACTVLRCLGIPTRCITNYSSAHDTDANISVDYLFNDQLESVSEGRKDSIWNYHCWVESWMKRDDLPEGYDGWQVLDPTPQERSDGIFCCGPCPVRAVKEGEVGFKYDTPFVFSEVNADLIVWIVHPDGERIQVSQNSKVIGRNISTKSVYGDFREDITANYKYPEGKNKRPYPELFCAQWHLQTNLTSPLRTINSKISLHHFIAHKEVLRLQYGHYGACVSEHHMIRVTALLQPTDQDNIILQEINIPLKMPVLHIKVMNCSINTSTVSMALALLPMTDICSKFQIIGKAIVSHKLTAHISFNNSLPVSLQGGVFTVEGAGLTEAKEIKTQYVLVLEIMQSMYST
;
A
#
# COMPACT_ATOMS: atom_id res chain seq x y z
N GLU A 1 -22.75 18.26 13.67
CA GLU A 1 -21.84 18.75 14.74
C GLU A 1 -20.90 17.66 15.22
N ASN A 2 -21.41 16.53 15.77
CA ASN A 2 -20.57 15.42 16.21
C ASN A 2 -19.55 14.98 15.16
N ASN A 3 -19.98 14.67 13.92
CA ASN A 3 -19.06 14.20 12.88
C ASN A 3 -17.90 15.18 12.64
N HIS A 4 -18.18 16.49 12.62
CA HIS A 4 -17.14 17.52 12.50
C HIS A 4 -16.14 17.47 13.67
N THR A 5 -16.63 17.43 14.92
CA THR A 5 -15.75 17.35 16.10
C THR A 5 -14.95 16.04 16.17
N HIS A 6 -15.47 14.97 15.57
CA HIS A 6 -14.86 13.66 15.49
C HIS A 6 -14.03 13.44 14.22
N ARG A 7 -13.95 14.42 13.32
CA ARG A 7 -13.22 14.35 12.05
C ARG A 7 -13.70 13.17 11.19
N THR A 8 -15.01 13.14 10.99
CA THR A 8 -15.75 12.11 10.26
C THR A 8 -16.85 12.74 9.39
N GLU A 9 -16.88 14.07 9.25
CA GLU A 9 -17.87 14.79 8.43
C GLU A 9 -17.79 14.46 6.94
N GLU A 10 -16.60 14.09 6.46
CA GLU A 10 -16.39 13.68 5.06
C GLU A 10 -16.93 12.27 4.79
N MET A 11 -17.03 11.41 5.82
CA MET A 11 -17.51 10.03 5.67
C MET A 11 -19.01 9.97 5.44
N ASP A 12 -19.76 10.76 6.20
CA ASP A 12 -21.21 10.83 6.11
C ASP A 12 -21.73 12.10 6.78
N VAL A 13 -22.75 12.72 6.19
CA VAL A 13 -23.43 13.91 6.74
C VAL A 13 -24.83 13.59 7.28
N GLU A 14 -25.38 12.42 6.94
CA GLU A 14 -26.70 11.96 7.36
C GLU A 14 -26.61 10.99 8.55
N ARG A 15 -25.58 10.13 8.58
CA ARG A 15 -25.37 9.14 9.64
C ARG A 15 -24.34 9.61 10.67
N LEU A 16 -24.55 9.18 11.92
CA LEU A 16 -23.63 9.49 13.01
C LEU A 16 -22.41 8.57 12.92
N VAL A 17 -21.23 9.16 12.73
CA VAL A 17 -19.95 8.46 12.75
C VAL A 17 -19.05 9.15 13.77
N VAL A 18 -18.63 8.43 14.80
CA VAL A 18 -17.86 8.97 15.92
C VAL A 18 -16.64 8.10 16.21
N ARG A 19 -15.74 8.61 17.04
CA ARG A 19 -14.49 7.94 17.43
C ARG A 19 -14.49 7.68 18.93
N ARG A 20 -14.00 6.52 19.35
CA ARG A 20 -13.99 6.09 20.76
C ARG A 20 -13.17 7.02 21.66
N GLY A 21 -13.45 7.01 22.97
CA GLY A 21 -12.74 7.85 23.93
C GLY A 21 -12.99 9.35 23.81
N GLN A 22 -13.88 9.80 22.90
CA GLN A 22 -14.29 11.20 22.75
C GLN A 22 -15.81 11.31 22.90
N PRO A 23 -16.32 12.27 23.67
CA PRO A 23 -17.75 12.42 23.88
C PRO A 23 -18.48 12.97 22.66
N PHE A 24 -19.72 12.51 22.47
CA PHE A 24 -20.66 13.02 21.47
C PHE A 24 -22.03 13.26 22.09
N SER A 25 -22.81 14.17 21.51
CA SER A 25 -24.12 14.54 22.07
C SER A 25 -25.27 14.19 21.14
N VAL A 26 -26.37 13.69 21.71
CA VAL A 26 -27.64 13.43 21.01
C VAL A 26 -28.77 14.14 21.72
N VAL A 27 -29.81 14.51 20.98
CA VAL A 27 -30.96 15.26 21.51
C VAL A 27 -32.20 14.40 21.42
N LEU A 28 -32.87 14.24 22.56
CA LEU A 28 -34.20 13.64 22.65
C LEU A 28 -35.24 14.74 22.61
N GLN A 29 -36.12 14.66 21.61
CA GLN A 29 -37.29 15.52 21.48
C GLN A 29 -38.43 14.94 22.32
N CYS A 30 -38.90 15.70 23.31
CA CYS A 30 -39.99 15.26 24.18
C CYS A 30 -41.30 15.94 23.75
N THR A 31 -42.37 15.16 23.60
CA THR A 31 -43.69 15.69 23.19
C THR A 31 -44.43 16.40 24.33
N GLU A 32 -44.07 16.13 25.58
CA GLU A 32 -44.63 16.77 26.78
C GLU A 32 -43.49 17.40 27.61
N GLN A 33 -43.83 18.36 28.49
CA GLN A 33 -42.86 18.87 29.47
C GLN A 33 -42.30 17.67 30.22
N ILE A 34 -40.98 17.44 30.09
CA ILE A 34 -40.24 16.33 30.72
C ILE A 34 -40.87 16.07 32.09
N PRO A 35 -41.54 14.91 32.30
CA PRO A 35 -42.15 14.62 33.59
C PRO A 35 -41.05 14.87 34.62
N GLN A 36 -41.32 15.66 35.65
CA GLN A 36 -40.32 15.98 36.67
C GLN A 36 -39.66 14.65 37.07
N LEU A 37 -38.43 14.43 36.61
CA LEU A 37 -37.72 13.12 36.63
C LEU A 37 -37.34 12.70 38.06
N GLN A 38 -38.07 13.18 39.08
CA GLN A 38 -37.82 12.87 40.48
C GLN A 38 -38.00 11.37 40.76
N ASP A 39 -38.90 10.69 40.02
CA ASP A 39 -39.18 9.24 40.17
C ASP A 39 -38.88 8.40 38.90
N HIS A 40 -38.27 8.99 37.88
CA HIS A 40 -38.02 8.34 36.59
C HIS A 40 -36.56 8.51 36.16
N GLN A 41 -35.96 7.46 35.60
CA GLN A 41 -34.56 7.47 35.16
C GLN A 41 -34.46 7.21 33.67
N LEU A 42 -33.62 7.96 32.96
CA LEU A 42 -33.22 7.60 31.61
C LEU A 42 -32.07 6.60 31.67
N ASN A 43 -32.06 5.63 30.76
CA ASN A 43 -30.93 4.73 30.56
C ASN A 43 -30.70 4.53 29.06
N LEU A 44 -29.47 4.14 28.70
CA LEU A 44 -29.03 3.89 27.34
C LEU A 44 -28.67 2.42 27.18
N ILE A 45 -29.29 1.77 26.21
CA ILE A 45 -28.96 0.41 25.81
C ILE A 45 -28.20 0.49 24.49
N LEU A 46 -26.96 -0.01 24.52
CA LEU A 46 -26.07 -0.09 23.36
C LEU A 46 -25.91 -1.56 22.97
N HIS A 47 -26.18 -1.88 21.71
CA HIS A 47 -25.99 -3.21 21.14
C HIS A 47 -25.00 -3.15 19.99
N LEU A 48 -24.04 -4.08 19.97
CA LEU A 48 -23.08 -4.27 18.90
C LEU A 48 -23.10 -5.74 18.48
N ASP A 49 -24.23 -6.22 17.91
CA ASP A 49 -24.55 -7.63 17.62
C ASP A 49 -24.23 -8.66 18.75
N SER A 50 -23.83 -8.16 19.92
CA SER A 50 -23.32 -8.79 21.14
C SER A 50 -23.33 -7.72 22.27
N GLN A 51 -23.20 -8.13 23.53
CA GLN A 51 -23.13 -7.18 24.67
C GLN A 51 -21.74 -6.56 24.79
N ASP A 52 -21.66 -5.23 24.70
CA ASP A 52 -20.47 -4.46 25.07
C ASP A 52 -20.47 -4.20 26.58
N ASN A 53 -19.51 -4.79 27.30
CA ASN A 53 -19.32 -4.61 28.75
C ASN A 53 -18.45 -3.37 29.10
N GLY A 54 -18.14 -2.52 28.12
CA GLY A 54 -17.37 -1.30 28.30
C GLY A 54 -18.02 -0.34 29.30
N LYS A 55 -17.19 0.47 29.97
CA LYS A 55 -17.63 1.50 30.96
C LYS A 55 -18.22 2.72 30.27
N TRP A 56 -19.21 2.53 29.41
CA TRP A 56 -19.99 3.61 28.82
C TRP A 56 -20.77 4.36 29.89
N TRP A 57 -20.84 5.68 29.76
CA TRP A 57 -21.66 6.51 30.63
C TRP A 57 -22.14 7.74 29.88
N PHE A 58 -23.14 8.44 30.41
CA PHE A 58 -23.65 9.66 29.81
C PHE A 58 -23.99 10.71 30.85
N ASN A 59 -23.91 11.98 30.44
CA ASN A 59 -24.46 13.10 31.17
C ASN A 59 -25.77 13.54 30.56
N GLN A 60 -26.71 13.96 31.39
CA GLN A 60 -27.99 14.51 30.98
C GLN A 60 -28.05 16.02 31.26
N ARG A 61 -28.53 16.79 30.28
CA ARG A 61 -28.91 18.20 30.47
C ARG A 61 -30.29 18.45 29.89
N ASN A 62 -31.18 18.98 30.73
CA ASN A 62 -32.54 19.31 30.33
C ASN A 62 -32.60 20.73 29.77
N ALA A 63 -33.17 20.87 28.59
CA ALA A 63 -33.56 22.15 27.99
C ALA A 63 -35.09 22.20 27.83
N GLN A 64 -35.66 23.35 27.50
CA GLN A 64 -37.11 23.48 27.34
C GLN A 64 -37.59 22.64 26.15
N GLY A 65 -38.24 21.50 26.43
CA GLY A 65 -38.79 20.58 25.42
C GLY A 65 -37.81 19.53 24.89
N GLU A 66 -36.55 19.56 25.33
CA GLU A 66 -35.48 18.69 24.83
C GLU A 66 -34.60 18.17 25.96
N VAL A 67 -34.15 16.92 25.85
CA VAL A 67 -33.13 16.35 26.72
C VAL A 67 -31.87 16.09 25.91
N MET A 68 -30.80 16.78 26.24
CA MET A 68 -29.49 16.53 25.65
C MET A 68 -28.75 15.46 26.45
N LEU A 69 -28.35 14.39 25.77
CA LEU A 69 -27.53 13.32 26.32
C LEU A 69 -26.13 13.43 25.72
N THR A 70 -25.11 13.60 26.55
CA THR A 70 -23.70 13.55 26.14
C THR A 70 -23.14 12.20 26.53
N LEU A 71 -22.90 11.34 25.54
CA LEU A 71 -22.38 9.99 25.72
C LEU A 71 -20.84 10.01 25.76
N HIS A 72 -20.28 9.17 26.61
CA HIS A 72 -18.85 8.97 26.77
C HIS A 72 -18.53 7.49 26.56
N SER A 73 -17.85 7.19 25.45
CA SER A 73 -17.27 5.88 25.19
C SER A 73 -15.90 5.75 25.86
N PRO A 74 -15.52 4.56 26.35
CA PRO A 74 -14.15 4.34 26.78
C PRO A 74 -13.20 4.31 25.57
N ALA A 75 -11.91 4.58 25.78
CA ALA A 75 -10.91 4.64 24.70
C ALA A 75 -10.52 3.26 24.13
N ASP A 76 -10.92 2.17 24.80
CA ASP A 76 -10.77 0.78 24.39
C ASP A 76 -12.09 0.16 23.89
N ALA A 77 -13.14 0.98 23.69
CA ALA A 77 -14.43 0.52 23.16
C ALA A 77 -14.25 -0.25 21.83
N LEU A 78 -15.12 -1.23 21.63
CA LEU A 78 -15.15 -2.03 20.40
C LEU A 78 -15.52 -1.13 19.22
N VAL A 79 -14.83 -1.26 18.08
CA VAL A 79 -15.22 -0.52 16.87
C VAL A 79 -16.30 -1.28 16.10
N GLY A 80 -17.25 -0.57 15.49
CA GLY A 80 -18.36 -1.19 14.76
C GLY A 80 -19.62 -0.33 14.66
N LEU A 81 -20.67 -0.93 14.11
CA LEU A 81 -22.00 -0.34 13.99
C LEU A 81 -22.82 -0.61 15.25
N TYR A 82 -22.96 0.39 16.10
CA TYR A 82 -23.78 0.30 17.30
C TYR A 82 -25.25 0.59 17.00
N SER A 83 -26.14 -0.11 17.69
CA SER A 83 -27.56 0.24 17.81
C SER A 83 -27.83 0.82 19.20
N MET A 84 -28.36 2.04 19.24
CA MET A 84 -28.64 2.81 20.44
C MET A 84 -30.14 2.94 20.67
N THR A 85 -30.60 2.56 21.85
CA THR A 85 -31.97 2.75 22.32
C THR A 85 -31.96 3.50 23.64
N VAL A 86 -32.74 4.57 23.75
CA VAL A 86 -32.97 5.25 25.03
C VAL A 86 -34.22 4.68 25.66
N VAL A 87 -34.12 4.26 26.92
CA VAL A 87 -35.25 3.76 27.70
C VAL A 87 -35.56 4.69 28.88
N LEU A 88 -36.84 4.88 29.13
CA LEU A 88 -37.35 5.54 30.34
C LEU A 88 -37.72 4.44 31.34
N LEU A 89 -37.10 4.48 32.51
CA LEU A 89 -37.30 3.54 33.60
C LEU A 89 -38.14 4.17 34.71
N SER A 90 -39.01 3.38 35.32
CA SER A 90 -39.66 3.69 36.60
C SER A 90 -38.67 3.57 37.77
N ALA A 91 -39.06 4.05 38.95
CA ALA A 91 -38.27 3.94 40.18
C ALA A 91 -37.92 2.48 40.58
N ASP A 92 -38.75 1.50 40.19
CA ASP A 92 -38.50 0.06 40.39
C ASP A 92 -37.75 -0.61 39.22
N GLY A 93 -37.31 0.16 38.23
CA GLY A 93 -36.46 -0.32 37.13
C GLY A 93 -37.20 -0.94 35.95
N GLN A 94 -38.52 -0.78 35.86
CA GLN A 94 -39.30 -1.26 34.70
C GLN A 94 -39.22 -0.28 33.54
N ILE A 95 -39.09 -0.80 32.32
CA ILE A 95 -39.13 0.02 31.10
C ILE A 95 -40.56 0.52 30.88
N LEU A 96 -40.74 1.84 30.99
CA LEU A 96 -42.01 2.53 30.73
C LEU A 96 -42.15 2.88 29.25
N GLU A 97 -41.08 3.43 28.67
CA GLU A 97 -41.02 3.83 27.27
C GLU A 97 -39.63 3.56 26.69
N GLN A 98 -39.55 3.42 25.37
CA GLN A 98 -38.29 3.27 24.66
C GLN A 98 -38.36 3.95 23.28
N THR A 99 -37.24 4.53 22.86
CA THR A 99 -37.12 5.09 21.51
C THR A 99 -37.05 3.99 20.46
N LYS A 100 -37.25 4.35 19.19
CA LYS A 100 -36.79 3.48 18.09
C LYS A 100 -35.26 3.38 18.15
N PRO A 101 -34.67 2.21 17.89
CA PRO A 101 -33.23 2.09 17.79
C PRO A 101 -32.67 3.00 16.70
N GLN A 102 -31.59 3.70 17.01
CA GLN A 102 -30.81 4.53 16.08
C GLN A 102 -29.41 3.95 15.97
N THR A 103 -28.81 3.97 14.78
CA THR A 103 -27.48 3.39 14.58
C THR A 103 -26.39 4.46 14.48
N PHE A 104 -25.19 4.11 14.91
CA PHE A 104 -24.00 4.94 14.73
C PHE A 104 -22.74 4.09 14.58
N TYR A 105 -21.77 4.58 13.82
CA TYR A 105 -20.46 3.94 13.72
C TYR A 105 -19.51 4.47 14.80
N LEU A 106 -18.79 3.57 15.45
CA LEU A 106 -17.67 3.89 16.34
C LEU A 106 -16.35 3.43 15.73
N LEU A 107 -15.41 4.36 15.56
CA LEU A 107 -14.09 4.13 14.97
C LEU A 107 -12.98 4.26 16.03
N PHE A 108 -11.76 3.83 15.68
CA PHE A 108 -10.56 4.14 16.44
C PHE A 108 -10.30 5.66 16.49
N ASN A 109 -9.68 6.12 17.59
CA ASN A 109 -9.45 7.55 17.83
C ASN A 109 -7.96 7.89 18.04
N PRO A 110 -7.24 8.20 16.98
CA PRO A 110 -5.82 8.49 17.09
C PRO A 110 -5.52 9.92 17.64
N TRP A 111 -6.56 10.72 17.91
CA TRP A 111 -6.45 11.98 18.65
C TRP A 111 -6.66 11.82 20.17
N CYS A 112 -7.21 10.69 20.63
CA CYS A 112 -7.44 10.42 22.05
C CYS A 112 -6.18 9.80 22.67
N LYS A 113 -5.62 10.46 23.70
CA LYS A 113 -4.37 10.04 24.36
C LYS A 113 -4.42 8.65 24.99
N ASP A 114 -5.61 8.24 25.42
CA ASP A 114 -5.84 6.97 26.08
C ASP A 114 -6.10 5.83 25.07
N ASP A 115 -6.30 6.16 23.79
CA ASP A 115 -6.48 5.17 22.73
C ASP A 115 -5.11 4.53 22.37
N SER A 116 -5.13 3.23 22.09
CA SER A 116 -3.96 2.47 21.65
C SER A 116 -3.44 2.89 20.27
N VAL A 117 -4.18 3.66 19.47
CA VAL A 117 -3.70 4.25 18.20
C VAL A 117 -3.32 5.72 18.30
N TYR A 118 -3.19 6.29 19.51
CA TYR A 118 -2.84 7.69 19.70
C TYR A 118 -1.54 8.08 18.99
N LEU A 119 -1.59 9.09 18.11
CA LEU A 119 -0.45 9.64 17.41
C LEU A 119 -0.32 11.13 17.76
N PRO A 120 0.70 11.56 18.52
CA PRO A 120 0.81 12.93 19.05
C PRO A 120 1.33 13.95 18.01
N SER A 121 0.81 13.94 16.78
CA SER A 121 1.09 14.96 15.76
C SER A 121 -0.09 15.12 14.81
N GLU A 122 -0.62 16.34 14.73
CA GLU A 122 -1.72 16.66 13.81
C GLU A 122 -1.25 16.57 12.36
N GLU A 123 0.00 16.92 12.05
CA GLU A 123 0.54 16.79 10.69
C GLU A 123 0.59 15.34 10.23
N LEU A 124 1.04 14.43 11.10
CA LEU A 124 1.06 13.01 10.80
C LEU A 124 -0.37 12.44 10.68
N LEU A 125 -1.31 12.89 11.53
CA LEU A 125 -2.72 12.47 11.44
C LEU A 125 -3.40 12.98 10.17
N GLN A 126 -3.04 14.19 9.73
CA GLN A 126 -3.52 14.72 8.46
C GLN A 126 -3.09 13.82 7.29
N GLU A 127 -1.85 13.34 7.28
CA GLU A 127 -1.33 12.47 6.21
C GLU A 127 -1.80 11.01 6.33
N TYR A 128 -1.83 10.46 7.55
CA TYR A 128 -1.99 9.02 7.77
C TYR A 128 -3.41 8.60 8.17
N ILE A 129 -4.33 9.54 8.35
CA ILE A 129 -5.77 9.29 8.52
C ILE A 129 -6.58 10.08 7.50
N LEU A 130 -6.40 11.40 7.44
CA LEU A 130 -7.32 12.28 6.73
C LEU A 130 -7.02 12.42 5.23
N ASN A 131 -5.78 12.21 4.80
CA ASN A 131 -5.43 12.31 3.39
C ASN A 131 -5.94 11.08 2.61
N GLU A 132 -6.79 11.31 1.61
CA GLU A 132 -7.38 10.27 0.76
C GLU A 132 -6.54 9.99 -0.50
N ASN A 133 -5.46 10.74 -0.73
CA ASN A 133 -4.62 10.62 -1.91
C ASN A 133 -3.19 10.26 -1.52
N GLY A 134 -2.72 9.12 -2.03
CA GLY A 134 -1.41 8.56 -1.74
C GLY A 134 -0.50 8.47 -2.96
N ILE A 135 0.76 8.15 -2.67
CA ILE A 135 1.77 7.79 -3.66
C ILE A 135 2.36 6.44 -3.24
N LEU A 136 2.29 5.46 -4.13
CA LEU A 136 3.05 4.21 -4.03
C LEU A 136 4.29 4.32 -4.90
N TYR A 137 5.38 3.69 -4.48
CA TYR A 137 6.62 3.69 -5.24
C TYR A 137 6.81 2.34 -5.93
N GLN A 138 7.36 2.35 -7.14
CA GLN A 138 7.61 1.17 -7.97
C GLN A 138 8.95 1.32 -8.71
N GLY A 139 9.22 0.46 -9.70
CA GLY A 139 10.41 0.50 -10.53
C GLY A 139 11.57 -0.29 -9.92
N SER A 140 12.78 0.25 -10.00
CA SER A 140 13.98 -0.31 -9.36
C SER A 140 14.56 0.67 -8.35
N TRP A 141 15.44 0.19 -7.47
CA TRP A 141 16.07 1.04 -6.46
C TRP A 141 16.84 2.23 -7.05
N ASP A 142 17.30 2.13 -8.30
CA ASP A 142 18.07 3.13 -9.05
C ASP A 142 17.26 3.93 -10.09
N ASP A 143 16.01 3.53 -10.38
CA ASP A 143 15.06 4.27 -11.22
C ASP A 143 13.65 4.16 -10.62
N ILE A 144 13.47 4.84 -9.49
CA ILE A 144 12.22 4.83 -8.72
C ILE A 144 11.12 5.60 -9.47
N THR A 145 10.00 4.93 -9.69
CA THR A 145 8.79 5.51 -10.27
C THR A 145 7.68 5.63 -9.23
N THR A 146 6.63 6.39 -9.54
CA THR A 146 5.52 6.65 -8.63
C THR A 146 4.19 6.28 -9.26
N VAL A 147 3.28 5.75 -8.45
CA VAL A 147 1.87 5.50 -8.81
C VAL A 147 1.02 6.33 -7.87
N LEU A 148 0.21 7.23 -8.43
CA LEU A 148 -0.80 7.95 -7.66
C LEU A 148 -1.92 6.99 -7.31
N TRP A 149 -2.43 7.07 -6.07
CA TRP A 149 -3.46 6.17 -5.60
C TRP A 149 -4.55 6.91 -4.84
N ASN A 150 -5.79 6.73 -5.28
CA ASN A 150 -6.96 7.21 -4.55
C ASN A 150 -7.35 6.18 -3.49
N PHE A 151 -7.04 6.46 -2.22
CA PHE A 151 -7.51 5.63 -1.12
C PHE A 151 -9.02 5.77 -0.93
N GLY A 152 -9.53 7.01 -0.97
CA GLY A 152 -10.96 7.33 -0.89
C GLY A 152 -11.67 6.74 0.32
N GLN A 153 -11.01 6.71 1.49
CA GLN A 153 -11.55 6.09 2.70
C GLN A 153 -12.81 6.78 3.25
N PHE A 154 -13.11 8.01 2.81
CA PHE A 154 -14.31 8.76 3.18
C PHE A 154 -15.35 8.81 2.06
N GLU A 155 -15.08 8.18 0.90
CA GLU A 155 -16.10 8.02 -0.13
C GLU A 155 -17.31 7.27 0.43
N LYS A 156 -18.47 7.60 -0.13
CA LYS A 156 -19.75 7.03 0.31
C LYS A 156 -19.70 5.51 0.31
N ASP A 157 -20.28 4.92 1.35
CA ASP A 157 -20.43 3.48 1.59
C ASP A 157 -19.11 2.75 1.96
N VAL A 158 -17.94 3.39 1.89
CA VAL A 158 -16.67 2.73 2.20
C VAL A 158 -16.57 2.29 3.67
N VAL A 159 -17.11 3.08 4.60
CA VAL A 159 -17.15 2.69 6.03
C VAL A 159 -17.97 1.42 6.25
N ASP A 160 -19.11 1.29 5.57
CA ASP A 160 -19.96 0.10 5.61
C ASP A 160 -19.20 -1.12 5.09
N ILE A 161 -18.54 -0.97 3.93
CA ILE A 161 -17.76 -2.05 3.32
C ILE A 161 -16.57 -2.44 4.21
N CYS A 162 -15.92 -1.49 4.89
CA CYS A 162 -14.80 -1.80 5.79
C CYS A 162 -15.24 -2.67 6.98
N PHE A 163 -16.44 -2.46 7.52
CA PHE A 163 -17.00 -3.35 8.53
C PHE A 163 -17.49 -4.67 7.94
N GLU A 164 -18.05 -4.66 6.72
CA GLU A 164 -18.41 -5.89 6.00
C GLU A 164 -17.19 -6.80 5.77
N VAL A 165 -16.00 -6.24 5.52
CA VAL A 165 -14.73 -6.99 5.42
C VAL A 165 -14.42 -7.71 6.74
N LEU A 166 -14.62 -7.08 7.90
CA LEU A 166 -14.44 -7.72 9.21
C LEU A 166 -15.50 -8.80 9.44
N ASP A 167 -16.75 -8.52 9.11
CA ASP A 167 -17.90 -9.44 9.27
C ASP A 167 -17.78 -10.69 8.38
N ASN A 168 -17.08 -10.60 7.25
CA ASN A 168 -16.81 -11.73 6.36
C ASN A 168 -15.51 -12.49 6.69
N SER A 169 -14.80 -12.11 7.75
CA SER A 169 -13.60 -12.83 8.17
C SER A 169 -13.90 -14.28 8.58
N PRO A 170 -12.97 -15.23 8.38
CA PRO A 170 -13.17 -16.62 8.81
C PRO A 170 -13.53 -16.73 10.30
N THR A 171 -12.96 -15.88 11.15
CA THR A 171 -13.29 -15.82 12.58
C THR A 171 -14.72 -15.34 12.81
N ALA A 172 -15.17 -14.28 12.14
CA ALA A 172 -16.55 -13.78 12.26
C ALA A 172 -17.57 -14.84 11.80
N LEU A 173 -17.30 -15.51 10.67
CA LEU A 173 -18.18 -16.57 10.14
C LEU A 173 -18.27 -17.78 11.06
N LYS A 174 -17.21 -18.06 11.84
CA LYS A 174 -17.17 -19.18 12.80
C LYS A 174 -17.77 -18.81 14.16
N ASN A 175 -17.48 -17.61 14.65
CA ASN A 175 -17.93 -17.10 15.95
C ASN A 175 -17.92 -15.56 15.95
N SER A 176 -19.06 -14.98 15.59
CA SER A 176 -19.24 -13.52 15.50
C SER A 176 -19.05 -12.81 16.83
N GLU A 177 -19.54 -13.38 17.95
CA GLU A 177 -19.39 -12.78 19.28
C GLU A 177 -17.92 -12.67 19.68
N MET A 178 -17.13 -13.72 19.45
CA MET A 178 -15.68 -13.69 19.71
C MET A 178 -14.97 -12.68 18.82
N GLU A 179 -15.33 -12.60 17.54
CA GLU A 179 -14.69 -11.67 16.62
C GLU A 179 -14.97 -10.22 17.04
N ILE A 180 -16.23 -9.88 17.32
CA ILE A 180 -16.65 -8.54 17.78
C ILE A 180 -15.97 -8.17 19.09
N ALA A 181 -15.89 -9.10 20.05
CA ALA A 181 -15.23 -8.88 21.34
C ALA A 181 -13.75 -8.48 21.22
N ASN A 182 -13.09 -8.80 20.10
CA ASN A 182 -11.69 -8.46 19.84
C ASN A 182 -11.52 -7.17 19.02
N ARG A 183 -12.61 -6.56 18.50
CA ARG A 183 -12.55 -5.31 17.70
C ARG A 183 -12.06 -4.09 18.47
N GLY A 184 -11.96 -4.15 19.80
CA GLY A 184 -11.30 -3.10 20.60
C GLY A 184 -9.78 -3.03 20.40
N SER A 185 -9.15 -4.08 19.87
CA SER A 185 -7.69 -4.17 19.69
C SER A 185 -7.26 -3.78 18.27
N PRO A 186 -6.43 -2.73 18.08
CA PRO A 186 -5.92 -2.40 16.76
C PRO A 186 -4.99 -3.48 16.21
N VAL A 187 -4.31 -4.24 17.08
CA VAL A 187 -3.47 -5.39 16.70
C VAL A 187 -4.33 -6.48 16.05
N TYR A 188 -5.45 -6.83 16.68
CA TYR A 188 -6.37 -7.84 16.16
C TYR A 188 -7.02 -7.38 14.85
N VAL A 189 -7.60 -6.17 14.84
CA VAL A 189 -8.25 -5.61 13.65
C VAL A 189 -7.27 -5.54 12.49
N SER A 190 -6.05 -5.06 12.71
CA SER A 190 -5.05 -4.96 11.65
C SER A 190 -4.67 -6.33 11.07
N ARG A 191 -4.48 -7.34 11.93
CA ARG A 191 -4.18 -8.71 11.48
C ARG A 191 -5.33 -9.31 10.68
N THR A 192 -6.58 -9.10 11.11
CA THR A 192 -7.78 -9.54 10.38
C THR A 192 -7.88 -8.86 9.02
N ILE A 193 -7.65 -7.55 8.93
CA ILE A 193 -7.66 -6.82 7.64
C ILE A 193 -6.57 -7.34 6.71
N THR A 194 -5.35 -7.53 7.20
CA THR A 194 -4.25 -8.10 6.39
C THR A 194 -4.62 -9.47 5.81
N ALA A 195 -5.23 -10.33 6.62
CA ALA A 195 -5.71 -11.64 6.16
C ALA A 195 -6.85 -11.52 5.14
N MET A 196 -7.76 -10.57 5.34
CA MET A 196 -8.94 -10.41 4.49
C MET A 196 -8.68 -9.66 3.18
N VAL A 197 -7.60 -8.89 3.07
CA VAL A 197 -7.29 -8.19 1.81
C VAL A 197 -6.95 -9.18 0.69
N ASN A 198 -6.28 -10.29 1.01
CA ASN A 198 -5.98 -11.34 0.03
C ASN A 198 -7.01 -12.48 0.08
N ALA A 199 -7.33 -13.07 -1.07
CA ALA A 199 -8.35 -14.10 -1.21
C ALA A 199 -7.80 -15.54 -1.30
N ASN A 200 -6.61 -15.81 -0.74
CA ASN A 200 -5.97 -17.13 -0.86
C ASN A 200 -6.56 -18.18 0.10
N ASP A 201 -7.07 -17.75 1.25
CA ASP A 201 -7.74 -18.65 2.19
C ASP A 201 -9.24 -18.75 1.93
N ASP A 202 -9.96 -17.61 1.91
CA ASP A 202 -11.43 -17.57 1.80
C ASP A 202 -11.97 -16.31 1.06
N ARG A 203 -13.01 -15.65 1.59
CA ARG A 203 -13.76 -14.49 1.05
C ARG A 203 -12.98 -13.17 1.01
N GLY A 204 -11.66 -13.26 0.85
CA GLY A 204 -10.82 -12.07 0.81
C GLY A 204 -11.14 -11.15 -0.36
N VAL A 205 -10.74 -9.89 -0.23
CA VAL A 205 -11.15 -8.81 -1.13
C VAL A 205 -10.56 -9.00 -2.53
N VAL A 206 -9.27 -9.29 -2.63
CA VAL A 206 -8.54 -9.29 -3.91
C VAL A 206 -7.85 -10.63 -4.17
N SER A 207 -8.00 -11.15 -5.38
CA SER A 207 -7.29 -12.34 -5.86
C SER A 207 -5.95 -11.94 -6.48
N GLY A 208 -4.86 -12.50 -5.98
CA GLY A 208 -3.51 -12.30 -6.52
C GLY A 208 -3.27 -13.05 -7.83
N ARG A 209 -2.53 -12.44 -8.76
CA ARG A 209 -2.06 -13.12 -9.99
C ARG A 209 -0.83 -12.42 -10.59
N TRP A 210 0.18 -13.21 -11.00
CA TRP A 210 1.49 -12.75 -11.48
C TRP A 210 1.94 -13.40 -12.81
N ASP A 211 1.09 -14.20 -13.45
CA ASP A 211 1.43 -14.97 -14.66
C ASP A 211 1.27 -14.15 -15.96
N GLY A 212 0.91 -12.87 -15.87
CA GLY A 212 0.65 -11.98 -16.99
C GLY A 212 -0.67 -12.26 -17.74
N LYS A 213 -1.52 -13.19 -17.28
CA LYS A 213 -2.75 -13.60 -17.96
C LYS A 213 -3.99 -13.12 -17.20
N TYR A 214 -4.56 -12.00 -17.62
CA TYR A 214 -5.66 -11.35 -16.89
C TYR A 214 -6.99 -11.31 -17.66
N SER A 215 -7.20 -12.19 -18.64
CA SER A 215 -8.34 -12.11 -19.56
C SER A 215 -9.73 -12.21 -18.90
N ASP A 216 -9.80 -12.78 -17.70
CA ASP A 216 -11.03 -12.97 -16.92
C ASP A 216 -11.13 -11.99 -15.73
N GLY A 217 -10.33 -10.92 -15.71
CA GLY A 217 -10.33 -9.92 -14.66
C GLY A 217 -9.74 -8.57 -15.09
N VAL A 218 -9.45 -7.73 -14.12
CA VAL A 218 -8.76 -6.45 -14.31
C VAL A 218 -7.26 -6.67 -14.11
N VAL A 219 -6.47 -6.16 -15.05
CA VAL A 219 -5.00 -6.14 -14.95
C VAL A 219 -4.60 -5.31 -13.71
N PRO A 220 -3.71 -5.81 -12.82
CA PRO A 220 -3.34 -5.10 -11.59
C PRO A 220 -2.87 -3.65 -11.79
N THR A 221 -2.17 -3.36 -12.88
CA THR A 221 -1.66 -2.02 -13.23
C THR A 221 -2.74 -1.03 -13.69
N ARG A 222 -3.99 -1.47 -13.91
CA ARG A 222 -5.12 -0.60 -14.31
C ARG A 222 -5.81 0.06 -13.11
N TRP A 223 -5.65 -0.49 -11.91
CA TRP A 223 -6.22 0.12 -10.72
C TRP A 223 -5.54 1.44 -10.40
N THR A 224 -6.36 2.45 -10.09
CA THR A 224 -5.90 3.80 -9.72
C THR A 224 -6.27 4.15 -8.27
N GLY A 225 -6.96 3.25 -7.57
CA GLY A 225 -7.52 3.47 -6.26
C GLY A 225 -8.24 2.25 -5.70
N SER A 226 -8.55 2.30 -4.42
CA SER A 226 -9.13 1.18 -3.65
C SER A 226 -10.65 1.12 -3.73
N VAL A 227 -11.33 2.26 -3.89
CA VAL A 227 -12.80 2.36 -3.83
C VAL A 227 -13.49 1.47 -4.86
N PRO A 228 -13.09 1.42 -6.14
CA PRO A 228 -13.72 0.53 -7.12
C PRO A 228 -13.54 -0.96 -6.80
N ILE A 229 -12.45 -1.32 -6.11
CA ILE A 229 -12.18 -2.70 -5.68
C ILE A 229 -13.11 -3.07 -4.53
N LEU A 230 -13.17 -2.24 -3.49
CA LEU A 230 -14.01 -2.47 -2.31
C LEU A 230 -15.50 -2.55 -2.68
N ARG A 231 -15.98 -1.60 -3.50
CA ARG A 231 -17.38 -1.60 -3.97
C ARG A 231 -17.71 -2.86 -4.77
N ARG A 232 -16.85 -3.27 -5.71
CA ARG A 232 -17.07 -4.49 -6.49
C ARG A 232 -17.13 -5.73 -5.61
N TRP A 233 -16.24 -5.84 -4.64
CA TRP A 233 -16.24 -6.96 -3.70
C TRP A 233 -17.56 -7.04 -2.91
N SER A 234 -18.03 -5.91 -2.38
CA SER A 234 -19.29 -5.82 -1.62
C SER A 234 -20.53 -6.08 -2.51
N GLU A 235 -20.61 -5.44 -3.67
CA GLU A 235 -21.71 -5.59 -4.64
C GLU A 235 -21.85 -7.04 -5.15
N ASP A 236 -20.74 -7.75 -5.30
CA ASP A 236 -20.72 -9.16 -5.70
C ASP A 236 -20.95 -10.12 -4.51
N GLY A 237 -21.31 -9.62 -3.33
CA GLY A 237 -21.64 -10.41 -2.14
C GLY A 237 -20.43 -11.06 -1.47
N GLY A 238 -19.31 -10.32 -1.41
CA GLY A 238 -18.05 -10.78 -0.81
C GLY A 238 -17.23 -11.71 -1.71
N GLN A 239 -17.44 -11.65 -3.02
CA GLN A 239 -16.65 -12.42 -3.99
C GLN A 239 -15.34 -11.70 -4.34
N LYS A 240 -14.25 -12.46 -4.40
CA LYS A 240 -12.91 -11.92 -4.66
C LYS A 240 -12.81 -11.17 -5.98
N VAL A 241 -12.26 -9.97 -5.92
CA VAL A 241 -12.00 -9.12 -7.08
C VAL A 241 -10.73 -9.56 -7.78
N ARG A 242 -10.82 -9.79 -9.10
CA ARG A 242 -9.71 -10.19 -9.96
C ARG A 242 -9.19 -8.96 -10.72
N TYR A 243 -7.89 -8.62 -10.71
CA TYR A 243 -6.77 -9.17 -9.94
C TYR A 243 -5.99 -8.06 -9.24
N GLY A 244 -5.13 -8.43 -8.30
CA GLY A 244 -4.19 -7.53 -7.64
C GLY A 244 -2.79 -8.12 -7.50
N GLN A 245 -1.86 -7.24 -7.11
CA GLN A 245 -0.47 -7.56 -6.73
C GLN A 245 -0.12 -6.74 -5.48
N CYS A 246 1.12 -6.86 -4.97
CA CYS A 246 1.53 -6.31 -3.66
C CYS A 246 1.12 -4.84 -3.44
N TRP A 247 1.29 -3.95 -4.43
CA TRP A 247 0.89 -2.54 -4.29
C TRP A 247 -0.63 -2.33 -4.28
N VAL A 248 -1.41 -3.20 -4.94
CA VAL A 248 -2.87 -3.17 -4.92
C VAL A 248 -3.37 -3.61 -3.54
N PHE A 249 -2.83 -4.71 -3.01
CA PHE A 249 -3.14 -5.17 -1.66
C PHE A 249 -2.79 -4.10 -0.62
N THR A 250 -1.61 -3.50 -0.75
CA THR A 250 -1.15 -2.39 0.08
C THR A 250 -2.11 -1.19 0.03
N GLY A 251 -2.54 -0.80 -1.18
CA GLY A 251 -3.49 0.29 -1.38
C GLY A 251 -4.84 0.02 -0.68
N VAL A 252 -5.40 -1.18 -0.87
CA VAL A 252 -6.66 -1.60 -0.25
C VAL A 252 -6.55 -1.68 1.27
N ALA A 253 -5.49 -2.31 1.80
CA ALA A 253 -5.25 -2.40 3.24
C ALA A 253 -5.13 -1.02 3.89
N CYS A 254 -4.38 -0.10 3.27
CA CYS A 254 -4.23 1.27 3.74
C CYS A 254 -5.58 2.00 3.78
N THR A 255 -6.41 1.88 2.73
CA THR A 255 -7.76 2.46 2.72
C THR A 255 -8.60 1.96 3.89
N VAL A 256 -8.66 0.64 4.11
CA VAL A 256 -9.52 0.06 5.15
C VAL A 256 -9.03 0.48 6.54
N LEU A 257 -7.73 0.41 6.81
CA LEU A 257 -7.17 0.78 8.11
C LEU A 257 -7.33 2.28 8.41
N ARG A 258 -7.15 3.16 7.41
CA ARG A 258 -7.43 4.60 7.56
C ARG A 258 -8.90 4.87 7.82
N CYS A 259 -9.80 4.18 7.11
CA CYS A 259 -11.24 4.28 7.31
C CYS A 259 -11.64 3.94 8.74
N LEU A 260 -11.11 2.83 9.28
CA LEU A 260 -11.36 2.39 10.65
C LEU A 260 -10.72 3.29 11.72
N GLY A 261 -9.83 4.21 11.34
CA GLY A 261 -9.19 5.18 12.24
C GLY A 261 -7.80 4.77 12.75
N ILE A 262 -7.14 3.78 12.12
CA ILE A 262 -5.79 3.35 12.46
C ILE A 262 -4.78 4.08 11.54
N PRO A 263 -3.87 4.92 12.07
CA PRO A 263 -2.95 5.69 11.24
C PRO A 263 -2.05 4.76 10.44
N THR A 264 -2.10 4.86 9.10
CA THR A 264 -1.49 3.86 8.21
C THR A 264 -0.82 4.52 7.00
N ARG A 265 0.33 3.99 6.57
CA ARG A 265 1.08 4.45 5.39
C ARG A 265 1.58 3.28 4.54
N CYS A 266 1.63 3.48 3.23
CA CYS A 266 2.18 2.50 2.30
C CYS A 266 3.71 2.57 2.27
N ILE A 267 4.36 1.42 2.29
CA ILE A 267 5.81 1.25 2.22
C ILE A 267 6.18 0.48 0.96
N THR A 268 7.29 0.86 0.34
CA THR A 268 7.91 0.11 -0.75
C THR A 268 9.35 -0.23 -0.37
N ASN A 269 9.69 -1.51 -0.37
CA ASN A 269 11.04 -2.02 -0.20
C ASN A 269 11.63 -2.44 -1.54
N TYR A 270 12.81 -1.95 -1.91
CA TYR A 270 13.46 -2.36 -3.16
C TYR A 270 14.47 -3.46 -2.93
N SER A 271 14.62 -4.33 -3.94
CA SER A 271 15.42 -5.55 -3.81
C SER A 271 14.95 -6.37 -2.60
N SER A 272 13.65 -6.65 -2.53
CA SER A 272 13.05 -7.38 -1.41
C SER A 272 13.36 -8.86 -1.51
N ALA A 273 13.79 -9.48 -0.42
CA ALA A 273 14.02 -10.92 -0.34
C ALA A 273 12.71 -11.65 -0.01
N HIS A 274 11.85 -11.76 -1.02
CA HIS A 274 10.52 -12.33 -0.93
C HIS A 274 10.57 -13.86 -1.09
N ASP A 275 9.59 -14.58 -0.51
CA ASP A 275 9.48 -16.04 -0.52
C ASP A 275 10.72 -16.79 0.03
N THR A 276 11.36 -16.27 1.09
CA THR A 276 12.56 -16.89 1.68
C THR A 276 12.28 -17.90 2.80
N ASP A 277 11.03 -18.13 3.23
CA ASP A 277 10.70 -19.00 4.38
C ASP A 277 11.45 -18.56 5.66
N ALA A 278 11.50 -17.23 5.85
CA ALA A 278 12.32 -16.54 6.86
C ALA A 278 13.84 -16.84 6.81
N ASN A 279 14.34 -17.36 5.68
CA ASN A 279 15.76 -17.60 5.50
C ASN A 279 16.53 -16.28 5.39
N ILE A 280 17.62 -16.16 6.14
CA ILE A 280 18.49 -14.98 6.14
C ILE A 280 19.44 -14.96 4.93
N SER A 281 19.28 -15.89 3.99
CA SER A 281 20.01 -15.92 2.73
C SER A 281 19.09 -16.22 1.55
N VAL A 282 19.38 -15.57 0.42
CA VAL A 282 18.80 -15.88 -0.90
C VAL A 282 19.89 -16.57 -1.72
N ASP A 283 19.68 -17.83 -2.07
CA ASP A 283 20.68 -18.65 -2.76
C ASP A 283 20.47 -18.65 -4.27
N TYR A 284 21.50 -18.17 -5.00
CA TYR A 284 21.57 -18.27 -6.46
C TYR A 284 22.50 -19.41 -6.84
N LEU A 285 21.96 -20.40 -7.55
CA LEU A 285 22.71 -21.59 -7.98
C LEU A 285 23.04 -21.54 -9.46
N PHE A 286 24.30 -21.76 -9.79
CA PHE A 286 24.81 -21.87 -11.15
C PHE A 286 25.53 -23.21 -11.35
N ASN A 287 25.54 -23.75 -12.57
CA ASN A 287 26.40 -24.89 -12.93
C ASN A 287 27.83 -24.42 -13.27
N ASP A 288 28.70 -25.37 -13.60
CA ASP A 288 30.08 -25.10 -14.04
C ASP A 288 30.19 -24.24 -15.30
N GLN A 289 29.10 -24.13 -16.08
CA GLN A 289 28.98 -23.30 -17.28
C GLN A 289 28.41 -21.92 -16.99
N LEU A 290 28.21 -21.57 -15.71
CA LEU A 290 27.58 -20.32 -15.24
C LEU A 290 26.14 -20.13 -15.71
N GLU A 291 25.46 -21.22 -16.05
CA GLU A 291 24.03 -21.22 -16.37
C GLU A 291 23.23 -21.38 -15.07
N SER A 292 22.16 -20.60 -14.92
CA SER A 292 21.31 -20.71 -13.73
C SER A 292 20.65 -22.07 -13.67
N VAL A 293 20.84 -22.78 -12.57
CA VAL A 293 20.13 -24.03 -12.23
C VAL A 293 19.12 -23.82 -11.11
N SER A 294 18.70 -22.56 -10.92
CA SER A 294 17.72 -22.15 -9.91
C SER A 294 16.27 -22.32 -10.37
N GLU A 295 16.04 -22.85 -11.59
CA GLU A 295 14.69 -23.03 -12.15
C GLU A 295 13.79 -23.89 -11.24
N GLY A 296 12.61 -23.35 -10.91
CA GLY A 296 11.63 -24.02 -10.06
C GLY A 296 11.73 -23.73 -8.55
N ARG A 297 12.70 -22.90 -8.11
CA ARG A 297 12.75 -22.40 -6.72
C ARG A 297 11.83 -21.20 -6.52
N LYS A 298 11.34 -21.03 -5.29
CA LYS A 298 10.45 -19.92 -4.88
C LYS A 298 11.23 -18.66 -4.50
N ASP A 299 12.37 -18.83 -3.85
CA ASP A 299 13.21 -17.75 -3.33
C ASP A 299 13.66 -16.85 -4.48
N SER A 300 13.24 -15.59 -4.45
CA SER A 300 13.58 -14.64 -5.50
C SER A 300 13.73 -13.23 -4.95
N ILE A 301 14.67 -12.48 -5.51
CA ILE A 301 14.81 -11.07 -5.19
C ILE A 301 13.79 -10.31 -6.03
N TRP A 302 12.74 -9.80 -5.39
CA TRP A 302 11.76 -8.95 -6.04
C TRP A 302 12.36 -7.56 -6.26
N ASN A 303 12.04 -6.97 -7.40
CA ASN A 303 12.55 -5.64 -7.75
C ASN A 303 12.10 -4.59 -6.73
N TYR A 304 10.84 -4.69 -6.35
CA TYR A 304 10.26 -4.01 -5.21
C TYR A 304 9.15 -4.89 -4.63
N HIS A 305 8.83 -4.65 -3.37
CA HIS A 305 7.70 -5.22 -2.66
C HIS A 305 7.01 -4.13 -1.85
N CYS A 306 5.70 -4.22 -1.67
CA CYS A 306 4.91 -3.23 -0.97
C CYS A 306 4.13 -3.85 0.18
N TRP A 307 4.09 -3.14 1.31
CA TRP A 307 3.28 -3.44 2.49
C TRP A 307 2.78 -2.15 3.13
N VAL A 308 2.04 -2.25 4.24
CA VAL A 308 1.65 -1.07 5.03
C VAL A 308 2.33 -1.05 6.40
N GLU A 309 2.58 0.15 6.92
CA GLU A 309 2.90 0.37 8.32
C GLU A 309 1.70 1.02 9.01
N SER A 310 1.29 0.47 10.17
CA SER A 310 0.24 1.05 11.01
C SER A 310 0.77 1.42 12.39
N TRP A 311 0.33 2.57 12.92
CA TRP A 311 0.74 3.09 14.22
C TRP A 311 -0.17 2.58 15.34
N MET A 312 0.38 1.87 16.31
CA MET A 312 -0.36 1.38 17.48
C MET A 312 0.57 1.04 18.65
N LYS A 313 0.00 0.96 19.85
CA LYS A 313 0.62 0.33 21.02
C LYS A 313 0.64 -1.18 20.89
N ARG A 314 1.64 -1.80 21.52
CA ARG A 314 1.84 -3.26 21.58
C ARG A 314 1.85 -3.74 23.02
N ASP A 315 0.71 -3.58 23.71
CA ASP A 315 0.51 -4.04 25.09
C ASP A 315 0.68 -5.57 25.24
N ASP A 316 0.68 -6.28 24.12
CA ASP A 316 0.91 -7.72 24.01
C ASP A 316 2.40 -8.12 23.90
N LEU A 317 3.31 -7.13 23.92
CA LEU A 317 4.78 -7.24 23.87
C LEU A 317 5.42 -6.48 25.05
N PRO A 318 6.75 -6.65 25.31
CA PRO A 318 7.46 -5.82 26.26
C PRO A 318 7.44 -4.32 25.90
N GLU A 319 7.72 -3.45 26.88
CA GLU A 319 7.79 -2.00 26.63
C GLU A 319 8.82 -1.66 25.54
N GLY A 320 8.47 -0.71 24.67
CA GLY A 320 9.36 -0.15 23.66
C GLY A 320 9.07 -0.57 22.21
N TYR A 321 8.11 -1.47 21.97
CA TYR A 321 7.71 -1.89 20.61
C TYR A 321 6.43 -1.21 20.08
N ASP A 322 5.95 -0.19 20.80
CA ASP A 322 4.93 0.72 20.30
C ASP A 322 5.40 1.48 19.05
N GLY A 323 4.44 1.98 18.28
CA GLY A 323 4.68 2.80 17.10
C GLY A 323 4.38 2.05 15.81
N TRP A 324 5.22 2.22 14.79
CA TRP A 324 5.00 1.62 13.47
C TRP A 324 5.16 0.10 13.46
N GLN A 325 4.12 -0.58 12.99
CA GLN A 325 4.06 -2.02 12.80
C GLN A 325 3.89 -2.36 11.32
N VAL A 326 4.73 -3.24 10.80
CA VAL A 326 4.63 -3.80 9.44
C VAL A 326 3.46 -4.76 9.37
N LEU A 327 2.63 -4.59 8.35
CA LEU A 327 1.52 -5.45 7.97
C LEU A 327 1.63 -5.70 6.48
N ASP A 328 1.91 -6.94 6.09
CA ASP A 328 2.00 -7.30 4.67
C ASP A 328 0.77 -8.13 4.26
N PRO A 329 -0.16 -7.53 3.49
CA PRO A 329 -1.35 -8.20 2.99
C PRO A 329 -1.06 -9.13 1.79
N THR A 330 0.17 -9.16 1.29
CA THR A 330 0.55 -10.04 0.19
C THR A 330 0.65 -11.48 0.70
N PRO A 331 -0.03 -12.45 0.08
CA PRO A 331 -0.04 -13.81 0.57
C PRO A 331 1.25 -14.53 0.19
N GLN A 332 2.25 -14.46 1.06
CA GLN A 332 3.54 -15.12 0.88
C GLN A 332 3.64 -16.40 1.72
N GLU A 333 3.47 -16.24 3.03
CA GLU A 333 3.58 -17.30 4.02
C GLU A 333 2.35 -17.35 4.93
N ARG A 334 2.14 -18.52 5.54
CA ARG A 334 1.05 -18.72 6.49
C ARG A 334 1.55 -18.43 7.90
N SER A 335 1.02 -17.40 8.54
CA SER A 335 1.17 -17.15 9.97
C SER A 335 0.00 -17.78 10.72
N ASP A 336 0.28 -18.66 11.68
CA ASP A 336 -0.74 -19.47 12.39
C ASP A 336 -1.69 -20.23 11.44
N GLY A 337 -1.19 -20.64 10.28
CA GLY A 337 -1.96 -21.35 9.26
C GLY A 337 -2.83 -20.46 8.36
N ILE A 338 -2.76 -19.12 8.47
CA ILE A 338 -3.50 -18.14 7.67
C ILE A 338 -2.51 -17.28 6.87
N PHE A 339 -2.80 -17.00 5.60
CA PHE A 339 -2.01 -16.08 4.78
C PHE A 339 -2.20 -14.64 5.28
N CYS A 340 -1.35 -14.27 6.23
CA CYS A 340 -1.25 -12.92 6.79
C CYS A 340 0.17 -12.73 7.34
N CYS A 341 0.63 -11.49 7.37
CA CYS A 341 1.91 -11.12 7.97
C CYS A 341 1.75 -9.85 8.81
N GLY A 342 2.24 -9.90 10.05
CA GLY A 342 2.18 -8.80 11.01
C GLY A 342 0.92 -8.80 11.90
N PRO A 343 0.78 -7.80 12.79
CA PRO A 343 1.63 -6.61 12.92
C PRO A 343 3.01 -6.92 13.54
N CYS A 344 4.08 -6.63 12.79
CA CYS A 344 5.47 -6.79 13.21
C CYS A 344 6.09 -5.44 13.59
N PRO A 345 6.64 -5.23 14.80
CA PRO A 345 7.26 -3.95 15.14
C PRO A 345 8.44 -3.63 14.23
N VAL A 346 8.44 -2.47 13.57
CA VAL A 346 9.57 -2.00 12.73
C VAL A 346 10.85 -1.93 13.57
N ARG A 347 10.72 -1.58 14.85
CA ARG A 347 11.83 -1.58 15.80
C ARG A 347 12.42 -2.99 16.00
N ALA A 348 11.60 -4.03 16.14
CA ALA A 348 12.10 -5.40 16.33
C ALA A 348 12.89 -5.86 15.10
N VAL A 349 12.46 -5.48 13.90
CA VAL A 349 13.21 -5.69 12.65
C VAL A 349 14.57 -4.98 12.70
N LYS A 350 14.59 -3.70 13.10
CA LYS A 350 15.83 -2.93 13.22
C LYS A 350 16.82 -3.50 14.21
N GLU A 351 16.35 -3.96 15.36
CA GLU A 351 17.20 -4.53 16.41
C GLU A 351 17.55 -6.01 16.17
N GLY A 352 16.97 -6.64 15.14
CA GLY A 352 17.18 -8.05 14.82
C GLY A 352 16.57 -9.01 15.85
N GLU A 353 15.46 -8.61 16.46
CA GLU A 353 14.77 -9.36 17.51
C GLU A 353 13.66 -10.22 16.94
N VAL A 354 14.06 -11.23 16.18
CA VAL A 354 13.16 -12.13 15.42
C VAL A 354 12.28 -13.05 16.28
N GLY A 355 12.43 -13.03 17.61
CA GLY A 355 11.63 -13.86 18.52
C GLY A 355 10.26 -13.28 18.87
N PHE A 356 9.96 -12.05 18.47
CA PHE A 356 8.68 -11.42 18.78
C PHE A 356 7.60 -11.77 17.76
N LYS A 357 6.36 -11.78 18.26
CA LYS A 357 5.18 -11.82 17.41
C LYS A 357 4.89 -10.41 16.86
N TYR A 358 4.36 -10.28 15.66
CA TYR A 358 4.04 -11.33 14.70
C TYR A 358 5.09 -11.33 13.58
N ASP A 359 5.43 -12.51 13.05
CA ASP A 359 6.14 -12.67 11.77
C ASP A 359 7.47 -11.91 11.63
N THR A 360 8.13 -11.58 12.75
CA THR A 360 9.38 -10.82 12.74
C THR A 360 10.53 -11.51 11.99
N PRO A 361 10.72 -12.84 12.04
CA PRO A 361 11.74 -13.51 11.23
C PRO A 361 11.58 -13.23 9.72
N PHE A 362 10.34 -13.29 9.25
CA PHE A 362 9.98 -13.10 7.85
C PHE A 362 10.19 -11.65 7.41
N VAL A 363 9.65 -10.68 8.14
CA VAL A 363 9.87 -9.25 7.81
C VAL A 363 11.35 -8.89 7.92
N PHE A 364 12.08 -9.49 8.86
CA PHE A 364 13.52 -9.29 8.97
C PHE A 364 14.28 -9.83 7.75
N SER A 365 13.96 -11.02 7.24
CA SER A 365 14.63 -11.57 6.07
C SER A 365 14.34 -10.73 4.81
N GLU A 366 13.11 -10.25 4.63
CA GLU A 366 12.73 -9.41 3.47
C GLU A 366 13.63 -8.18 3.28
N VAL A 367 14.13 -7.62 4.38
CA VAL A 367 14.99 -6.44 4.37
C VAL A 367 16.46 -6.74 4.65
N ASN A 368 16.84 -7.86 5.29
CA ASN A 368 18.22 -8.11 5.71
C ASN A 368 18.86 -9.39 5.15
N ALA A 369 18.19 -10.15 4.27
CA ALA A 369 18.79 -11.38 3.73
C ALA A 369 20.08 -11.10 2.92
N ASP A 370 21.03 -12.03 2.99
CA ASP A 370 22.24 -12.00 2.19
C ASP A 370 22.03 -12.70 0.84
N LEU A 371 22.50 -12.11 -0.25
CA LEU A 371 22.58 -12.83 -1.52
C LEU A 371 23.81 -13.73 -1.51
N ILE A 372 23.63 -15.05 -1.60
CA ILE A 372 24.71 -16.03 -1.67
C ILE A 372 24.70 -16.69 -3.04
N VAL A 373 25.87 -16.78 -3.67
CA VAL A 373 26.05 -17.43 -4.97
C VAL A 373 26.80 -18.72 -4.80
N TRP A 374 26.26 -19.79 -5.38
CA TRP A 374 26.82 -21.13 -5.34
C TRP A 374 27.08 -21.66 -6.74
N ILE A 375 28.16 -22.41 -6.90
CA ILE A 375 28.37 -23.31 -8.05
C ILE A 375 27.99 -24.72 -7.61
N VAL A 376 27.15 -25.38 -8.40
CA VAL A 376 26.69 -26.75 -8.19
C VAL A 376 27.36 -27.65 -9.22
N HIS A 377 28.20 -28.56 -8.75
CA HIS A 377 28.90 -29.52 -9.58
C HIS A 377 27.99 -30.72 -9.95
N PRO A 378 28.33 -31.49 -11.01
CA PRO A 378 27.54 -32.64 -11.45
C PRO A 378 27.37 -33.75 -10.41
N ASP A 379 28.26 -33.84 -9.42
CA ASP A 379 28.18 -34.78 -8.30
C ASP A 379 27.27 -34.29 -7.16
N GLY A 380 26.72 -33.08 -7.27
CA GLY A 380 25.86 -32.45 -6.29
C GLY A 380 26.59 -31.63 -5.23
N GLU A 381 27.92 -31.55 -5.27
CA GLU A 381 28.70 -30.67 -4.41
C GLU A 381 28.35 -29.19 -4.69
N ARG A 382 28.27 -28.38 -3.64
CA ARG A 382 27.99 -26.94 -3.73
C ARG A 382 29.16 -26.15 -3.16
N ILE A 383 29.71 -25.24 -3.95
CA ILE A 383 30.78 -24.34 -3.53
C ILE A 383 30.23 -22.92 -3.47
N GLN A 384 30.34 -22.29 -2.30
CA GLN A 384 30.01 -20.87 -2.15
C GLN A 384 31.09 -20.03 -2.82
N VAL A 385 30.70 -19.23 -3.80
CA VAL A 385 31.62 -18.42 -4.61
C VAL A 385 31.47 -16.93 -4.39
N SER A 386 30.35 -16.48 -3.81
CA SER A 386 30.10 -15.08 -3.49
C SER A 386 29.05 -14.93 -2.39
N GLN A 387 29.16 -13.85 -1.61
CA GLN A 387 28.15 -13.41 -0.63
C GLN A 387 28.08 -11.88 -0.65
N ASN A 388 26.87 -11.34 -0.71
CA ASN A 388 26.63 -9.90 -0.76
C ASN A 388 25.45 -9.49 0.15
N SER A 389 25.79 -8.92 1.30
CA SER A 389 24.82 -8.43 2.29
C SER A 389 24.19 -7.09 1.94
N LYS A 390 24.69 -6.39 0.91
CA LYS A 390 24.26 -5.02 0.60
C LYS A 390 23.17 -4.95 -0.45
N VAL A 391 22.70 -6.08 -0.99
CA VAL A 391 21.75 -6.12 -2.11
C VAL A 391 20.33 -5.92 -1.63
N ILE A 392 19.94 -6.61 -0.56
CA ILE A 392 18.56 -6.66 -0.10
C ILE A 392 18.19 -5.44 0.73
N GLY A 393 16.93 -5.03 0.65
CA GLY A 393 16.37 -4.02 1.55
C GLY A 393 16.91 -2.62 1.28
N ARG A 394 16.70 -2.12 0.06
CA ARG A 394 17.21 -0.82 -0.42
C ARG A 394 16.11 0.21 -0.53
N ASN A 395 16.48 1.47 -0.28
CA ASN A 395 15.63 2.64 -0.49
C ASN A 395 14.19 2.43 -0.01
N ILE A 396 14.01 1.90 1.21
CA ILE A 396 12.68 1.64 1.77
C ILE A 396 11.96 2.99 1.83
N SER A 397 10.85 3.11 1.11
CA SER A 397 10.27 4.38 0.72
C SER A 397 8.82 4.49 1.14
N THR A 398 8.42 5.70 1.54
CA THR A 398 7.02 6.08 1.76
C THR A 398 6.78 7.50 1.27
N LYS A 399 5.50 7.90 1.19
CA LYS A 399 5.15 9.28 0.84
C LYS A 399 5.45 10.18 2.04
N SER A 400 6.09 11.32 1.77
CA SER A 400 6.35 12.34 2.77
C SER A 400 5.07 13.00 3.28
N VAL A 401 5.09 13.36 4.56
CA VAL A 401 4.03 14.14 5.23
C VAL A 401 4.01 15.61 4.80
N TYR A 402 5.09 16.09 4.17
CA TYR A 402 5.25 17.50 3.78
C TYR A 402 5.02 17.74 2.27
N GLY A 403 4.57 16.73 1.53
CA GLY A 403 4.18 16.87 0.13
C GLY A 403 4.39 15.60 -0.71
N ASP A 404 4.29 15.78 -2.02
CA ASP A 404 4.31 14.69 -3.00
C ASP A 404 5.73 14.28 -3.40
N PHE A 405 6.53 13.92 -2.40
CA PHE A 405 7.90 13.46 -2.59
C PHE A 405 8.21 12.24 -1.72
N ARG A 406 9.20 11.49 -2.17
CA ARG A 406 9.67 10.27 -1.51
C ARG A 406 10.40 10.60 -0.22
N GLU A 407 9.98 9.96 0.86
CA GLU A 407 10.73 9.87 2.11
C GLU A 407 11.44 8.52 2.17
N ASP A 408 12.75 8.54 2.42
CA ASP A 408 13.55 7.33 2.61
C ASP A 408 13.58 6.97 4.09
N ILE A 409 12.98 5.83 4.43
CA ILE A 409 12.86 5.33 5.79
C ILE A 409 13.72 4.08 6.03
N THR A 410 14.69 3.79 5.16
CA THR A 410 15.57 2.60 5.29
C THR A 410 16.23 2.51 6.67
N ALA A 411 16.63 3.67 7.24
CA ALA A 411 17.24 3.75 8.56
C ALA A 411 16.31 3.36 9.72
N ASN A 412 14.99 3.24 9.47
CA ASN A 412 14.04 2.73 10.46
C ASN A 412 14.04 1.20 10.53
N TYR A 413 14.45 0.51 9.45
CA TYR A 413 14.46 -0.94 9.36
C TYR A 413 15.84 -1.56 9.59
N LYS A 414 16.90 -0.82 9.26
CA LYS A 414 18.27 -1.34 9.35
C LYS A 414 19.26 -0.25 9.71
N TYR A 415 20.34 -0.68 10.36
CA TYR A 415 21.49 0.18 10.64
C TYR A 415 22.36 0.33 9.39
N PRO A 416 23.17 1.40 9.29
CA PRO A 416 24.15 1.52 8.22
C PRO A 416 25.11 0.32 8.19
N GLU A 417 25.32 -0.23 7.00
CA GLU A 417 26.27 -1.32 6.74
C GLU A 417 27.66 -1.03 7.34
N GLY A 418 28.23 -2.00 8.05
CA GLY A 418 29.56 -1.90 8.66
C GLY A 418 29.64 -1.13 10.00
N LYS A 419 28.50 -0.77 10.64
CA LYS A 419 28.49 -0.04 11.93
C LYS A 419 27.80 -0.74 13.10
N ASN A 420 27.62 -2.07 13.11
CA ASN A 420 26.91 -2.75 14.20
C ASN A 420 27.76 -3.61 15.17
N LYS A 421 27.27 -3.64 16.42
CA LYS A 421 27.77 -4.30 17.64
C LYS A 421 27.73 -5.86 17.64
N ARG A 422 27.57 -6.53 16.50
CA ARG A 422 27.72 -8.00 16.43
C ARG A 422 28.74 -8.37 15.35
N PRO A 423 29.75 -9.20 15.68
CA PRO A 423 30.78 -9.59 14.75
C PRO A 423 30.23 -10.70 13.85
N TYR A 424 29.83 -10.35 12.64
CA TYR A 424 29.91 -11.30 11.53
C TYR A 424 31.25 -11.04 10.84
N PRO A 425 32.07 -12.07 10.54
CA PRO A 425 33.42 -11.88 10.05
C PRO A 425 33.40 -11.11 8.73
N GLU A 426 34.00 -9.93 8.74
CA GLU A 426 34.26 -9.13 7.55
C GLU A 426 35.19 -9.91 6.62
N LEU A 427 34.63 -10.52 5.57
CA LEU A 427 35.39 -10.82 4.37
C LEU A 427 35.27 -9.60 3.45
N PHE A 428 36.43 -9.04 3.11
CA PHE A 428 36.62 -7.85 2.30
C PHE A 428 35.69 -7.81 1.07
N CYS A 429 34.66 -6.95 1.08
CA CYS A 429 33.97 -6.52 -0.13
C CYS A 429 34.69 -5.32 -0.74
N ALA A 430 35.36 -5.52 -1.86
CA ALA A 430 35.75 -4.42 -2.74
C ALA A 430 34.49 -3.69 -3.24
N GLN A 431 34.42 -2.38 -3.00
CA GLN A 431 33.29 -1.53 -3.37
C GLN A 431 33.48 -1.08 -4.83
N TRP A 432 32.77 -1.72 -5.76
CA TRP A 432 32.82 -1.40 -7.19
C TRP A 432 31.75 -0.35 -7.54
N HIS A 433 32.17 0.83 -7.98
CA HIS A 433 31.26 1.90 -8.40
C HIS A 433 30.98 1.79 -9.90
N LEU A 434 29.70 1.71 -10.26
CA LEU A 434 29.26 1.95 -11.64
C LEU A 434 28.88 3.42 -11.81
N GLN A 435 29.71 4.16 -12.53
CA GLN A 435 29.46 5.56 -12.85
C GLN A 435 28.84 5.65 -14.25
N THR A 436 27.56 6.01 -14.32
CA THR A 436 26.84 6.32 -15.56
C THR A 436 26.94 7.83 -15.82
N ASN A 437 27.81 8.24 -16.76
CA ASN A 437 27.80 9.60 -17.29
C ASN A 437 27.00 9.63 -18.59
N LEU A 438 25.97 10.48 -18.65
CA LEU A 438 25.07 10.65 -19.79
C LEU A 438 25.27 12.01 -20.46
N THR A 439 25.55 12.01 -21.76
CA THR A 439 25.29 13.15 -22.66
C THR A 439 24.78 12.67 -24.02
N SER A 440 23.49 12.99 -24.29
CA SER A 440 22.71 13.14 -25.55
C SER A 440 22.85 12.12 -26.70
N PRO A 441 22.09 12.32 -27.80
CA PRO A 441 20.71 11.89 -28.03
C PRO A 441 20.68 10.58 -28.86
N LEU A 442 19.60 9.78 -28.76
CA LEU A 442 19.38 8.47 -29.44
C LEU A 442 19.97 7.28 -28.64
N ARG A 443 19.15 6.71 -27.73
CA ARG A 443 19.59 5.75 -26.71
C ARG A 443 19.84 4.34 -27.28
N THR A 444 21.12 3.97 -27.37
CA THR A 444 21.64 2.59 -27.30
C THR A 444 21.82 2.21 -25.83
N ILE A 445 21.38 1.02 -25.40
CA ILE A 445 21.70 0.50 -24.06
C ILE A 445 23.19 0.13 -24.05
N ASN A 446 24.00 0.92 -23.36
CA ASN A 446 25.41 0.60 -23.09
C ASN A 446 25.52 0.23 -21.62
N SER A 447 25.56 -1.06 -21.29
CA SER A 447 26.02 -1.49 -19.96
C SER A 447 27.55 -1.34 -19.90
N LYS A 448 28.04 -0.73 -18.83
CA LYS A 448 29.47 -0.74 -18.49
C LYS A 448 29.61 -1.66 -17.29
N ILE A 449 30.60 -2.54 -17.29
CA ILE A 449 31.08 -3.22 -16.08
C ILE A 449 32.48 -2.67 -15.88
N SER A 450 32.75 -2.03 -14.75
CA SER A 450 34.06 -1.40 -14.49
C SER A 450 34.83 -2.22 -13.46
N LEU A 451 35.95 -2.79 -13.88
CA LEU A 451 36.90 -3.51 -13.02
C LEU A 451 38.12 -2.60 -12.82
N HIS A 452 38.51 -2.30 -11.58
CA HIS A 452 39.63 -1.37 -11.31
C HIS A 452 41.02 -1.94 -11.61
N HIS A 453 41.18 -3.15 -12.15
CA HIS A 453 42.53 -3.67 -12.40
C HIS A 453 42.78 -4.40 -13.72
N PHE A 454 41.81 -4.51 -14.62
CA PHE A 454 42.05 -5.11 -15.94
C PHE A 454 41.26 -4.39 -17.03
N ILE A 455 41.81 -4.45 -18.25
CA ILE A 455 41.29 -3.82 -19.47
C ILE A 455 39.76 -4.04 -19.55
N ALA A 456 38.99 -2.96 -19.44
CA ALA A 456 37.54 -3.03 -19.54
C ALA A 456 37.16 -3.39 -20.99
N HIS A 457 36.76 -4.65 -21.21
CA HIS A 457 36.13 -5.05 -22.46
C HIS A 457 34.71 -4.43 -22.49
N LYS A 458 34.42 -3.66 -23.53
CA LYS A 458 33.11 -3.02 -23.73
C LYS A 458 32.39 -3.76 -24.84
N GLU A 459 31.31 -4.45 -24.48
CA GLU A 459 30.42 -5.10 -25.45
C GLU A 459 29.04 -4.44 -25.40
N VAL A 460 28.46 -4.20 -26.57
CA VAL A 460 27.14 -3.54 -26.70
C VAL A 460 26.09 -4.62 -26.87
N LEU A 461 25.33 -4.88 -25.82
CA LEU A 461 24.17 -5.78 -25.88
C LEU A 461 23.03 -5.08 -26.63
N ARG A 462 22.71 -5.57 -27.83
CA ARG A 462 21.57 -5.08 -28.63
C ARG A 462 20.41 -6.06 -28.52
N LEU A 463 19.42 -5.70 -27.71
CA LEU A 463 18.19 -6.46 -27.58
C LEU A 463 17.17 -5.97 -28.60
N GLN A 464 16.76 -6.83 -29.52
CA GLN A 464 15.68 -6.52 -30.47
C GLN A 464 14.32 -6.75 -29.79
N TYR A 465 13.40 -5.81 -29.91
CA TYR A 465 12.06 -5.90 -29.29
C TYR A 465 11.32 -7.19 -29.67
N GLY A 466 11.48 -7.69 -30.91
CA GLY A 466 10.89 -8.96 -31.33
C GLY A 466 11.37 -10.18 -30.54
N HIS A 467 12.52 -10.11 -29.86
CA HIS A 467 13.09 -11.23 -29.09
C HIS A 467 12.68 -11.22 -27.61
N TYR A 468 12.34 -10.06 -27.04
CA TYR A 468 11.98 -9.95 -25.62
C TYR A 468 10.57 -9.40 -25.39
N GLY A 469 9.92 -8.81 -26.39
CA GLY A 469 8.62 -8.14 -26.29
C GLY A 469 7.51 -9.05 -25.75
N ALA A 470 7.54 -10.34 -26.11
CA ALA A 470 6.61 -11.35 -25.58
C ALA A 470 6.90 -11.77 -24.13
N CYS A 471 8.09 -11.45 -23.62
CA CYS A 471 8.58 -11.78 -22.28
C CYS A 471 8.62 -10.56 -21.35
N VAL A 472 8.23 -9.37 -21.83
CA VAL A 472 8.12 -8.17 -21.00
C VAL A 472 6.97 -8.38 -20.02
N SER A 473 7.30 -8.52 -18.74
CA SER A 473 6.31 -8.54 -17.67
C SER A 473 5.76 -7.14 -17.39
N GLU A 474 4.69 -7.05 -16.61
CA GLU A 474 4.07 -5.79 -16.19
C GLU A 474 4.94 -4.92 -15.27
N HIS A 475 6.09 -5.43 -14.82
CA HIS A 475 7.12 -4.63 -14.16
C HIS A 475 8.00 -3.90 -15.18
N HIS A 476 7.91 -4.28 -16.45
CA HIS A 476 8.62 -3.67 -17.58
C HIS A 476 10.11 -3.55 -17.31
N MET A 477 10.78 -4.63 -16.89
CA MET A 477 12.21 -4.62 -16.66
C MET A 477 12.88 -5.84 -17.27
N ILE A 478 14.08 -5.65 -17.82
CA ILE A 478 14.98 -6.74 -18.17
C ILE A 478 16.04 -6.79 -17.09
N ARG A 479 16.09 -7.88 -16.33
CA ARG A 479 17.21 -8.15 -15.44
C ARG A 479 18.37 -8.71 -16.27
N VAL A 480 19.50 -8.03 -16.23
CA VAL A 480 20.74 -8.48 -16.83
C VAL A 480 21.67 -8.92 -15.70
N THR A 481 21.96 -10.21 -15.69
CA THR A 481 22.88 -10.82 -14.74
C THR A 481 24.21 -11.07 -15.43
N ALA A 482 25.27 -10.47 -14.91
CA ALA A 482 26.64 -10.69 -15.37
C ALA A 482 27.41 -11.47 -14.31
N LEU A 483 27.98 -12.59 -14.70
CA LEU A 483 28.90 -13.39 -13.90
C LEU A 483 30.31 -13.23 -14.46
N LEU A 484 31.26 -12.94 -13.58
CA LEU A 484 32.66 -12.81 -13.94
C LEU A 484 33.52 -13.62 -12.97
N GLN A 485 34.37 -14.48 -13.52
CA GLN A 485 35.43 -15.16 -12.78
C GLN A 485 36.77 -14.54 -13.20
N PRO A 486 37.45 -13.76 -12.33
CA PRO A 486 38.77 -13.22 -12.63
C PRO A 486 39.79 -14.34 -12.74
N THR A 487 40.73 -14.25 -13.69
CA THR A 487 41.76 -15.28 -13.91
C THR A 487 42.70 -15.49 -12.72
N ASP A 488 42.80 -14.48 -11.84
CA ASP A 488 43.75 -14.43 -10.72
C ASP A 488 43.06 -14.54 -9.33
N GLN A 489 41.75 -14.82 -9.28
CA GLN A 489 40.98 -14.94 -8.03
C GLN A 489 39.93 -16.05 -8.13
N ASP A 490 39.77 -16.84 -7.06
CA ASP A 490 38.72 -17.88 -6.98
C ASP A 490 37.30 -17.31 -6.75
N ASN A 491 37.18 -16.00 -6.55
CA ASN A 491 35.90 -15.35 -6.25
C ASN A 491 35.12 -15.03 -7.53
N ILE A 492 33.90 -15.55 -7.63
CA ILE A 492 32.97 -15.20 -8.71
C ILE A 492 32.27 -13.88 -8.34
N ILE A 493 32.30 -12.94 -9.27
CA ILE A 493 31.62 -11.65 -9.16
C ILE A 493 30.29 -11.77 -9.91
N LEU A 494 29.19 -11.74 -9.16
CA LEU A 494 27.85 -11.57 -9.70
C LEU A 494 27.47 -10.10 -9.65
N GLN A 495 27.07 -9.53 -10.78
CA GLN A 495 26.47 -8.21 -10.85
C GLN A 495 25.14 -8.27 -11.59
N GLU A 496 24.07 -7.86 -10.92
CA GLU A 496 22.75 -7.68 -11.55
C GLU A 496 22.50 -6.21 -11.84
N ILE A 497 22.00 -5.93 -13.04
CA ILE A 497 21.49 -4.63 -13.45
C ILE A 497 20.07 -4.82 -13.94
N ASN A 498 19.13 -4.10 -13.33
CA ASN A 498 17.78 -4.00 -13.87
C ASN A 498 17.76 -2.89 -14.93
N ILE A 499 17.33 -3.25 -16.13
CA ILE A 499 17.10 -2.29 -17.20
C ILE A 499 15.60 -2.03 -17.24
N PRO A 500 15.12 -0.89 -16.74
CA PRO A 500 13.72 -0.53 -16.88
C PRO A 500 13.41 -0.34 -18.36
N LEU A 501 12.55 -1.21 -18.89
CA LEU A 501 11.83 -0.98 -20.12
C LEU A 501 10.76 0.06 -19.80
N LYS A 502 10.93 1.26 -20.30
CA LYS A 502 9.92 2.28 -20.06
C LYS A 502 8.63 1.90 -20.76
N MET A 503 7.63 1.57 -19.97
CA MET A 503 6.26 1.85 -20.35
C MET A 503 6.04 3.36 -20.31
N PRO A 504 5.08 3.86 -21.09
CA PRO A 504 4.65 5.22 -20.97
C PRO A 504 4.02 5.42 -19.58
N VAL A 505 4.83 5.86 -18.63
CA VAL A 505 4.35 6.32 -17.33
C VAL A 505 4.05 7.80 -17.47
N LEU A 506 2.83 8.14 -17.07
CA LEU A 506 2.34 9.49 -17.10
C LEU A 506 2.85 10.27 -15.89
N HIS A 507 3.90 11.07 -16.08
CA HIS A 507 4.33 12.02 -15.05
C HIS A 507 4.23 13.45 -15.56
N ILE A 508 3.36 14.22 -14.91
CA ILE A 508 3.08 15.62 -15.21
C ILE A 508 4.18 16.47 -14.58
N LYS A 509 4.87 17.26 -15.41
CA LYS A 509 5.74 18.34 -14.92
C LYS A 509 5.57 19.58 -15.82
N VAL A 510 5.18 20.69 -15.21
CA VAL A 510 5.04 21.99 -15.88
C VAL A 510 6.39 22.70 -15.83
N MET A 511 6.99 22.96 -17.00
CA MET A 511 8.08 23.94 -17.12
C MET A 511 7.83 24.86 -18.32
N ASN A 512 8.10 26.15 -18.11
CA ASN A 512 7.87 27.22 -19.06
C ASN A 512 9.21 27.65 -19.72
N CYS A 513 9.09 28.24 -20.91
CA CYS A 513 10.11 28.99 -21.68
C CYS A 513 10.97 28.30 -22.78
N SER A 514 11.50 29.17 -23.65
CA SER A 514 11.44 29.17 -25.12
C SER A 514 12.77 28.98 -25.88
N ILE A 515 12.67 28.40 -27.09
CA ILE A 515 13.32 28.69 -28.40
C ILE A 515 14.84 28.41 -28.64
N ASN A 516 15.05 27.64 -29.74
CA ASN A 516 16.16 27.49 -30.73
C ASN A 516 17.59 27.06 -30.33
N THR A 517 18.10 26.00 -30.96
CA THR A 517 18.86 26.07 -32.22
C THR A 517 19.14 24.68 -32.82
N SER A 518 19.40 24.70 -34.13
CA SER A 518 19.49 23.62 -35.12
C SER A 518 20.76 22.77 -35.08
N THR A 519 20.60 21.46 -35.31
CA THR A 519 21.51 20.64 -36.14
C THR A 519 20.82 19.33 -36.55
N VAL A 520 20.86 19.01 -37.84
CA VAL A 520 20.28 17.78 -38.41
C VAL A 520 21.34 16.67 -38.41
N SER A 521 20.98 15.49 -37.94
CA SER A 521 21.72 14.25 -38.17
C SER A 521 20.73 13.10 -38.27
N MET A 522 20.69 12.43 -39.41
CA MET A 522 19.89 11.22 -39.64
C MET A 522 20.49 10.07 -38.83
N ALA A 523 19.67 9.46 -37.96
CA ALA A 523 19.97 8.18 -37.33
C ALA A 523 18.66 7.45 -37.04
N LEU A 524 18.56 6.23 -37.57
CA LEU A 524 17.51 5.28 -37.25
C LEU A 524 17.78 4.75 -35.83
N ALA A 525 16.97 5.17 -34.85
CA ALA A 525 17.13 4.78 -33.45
C ALA A 525 15.89 4.03 -32.95
N LEU A 526 16.12 2.86 -32.36
CA LEU A 526 15.15 2.17 -31.52
C LEU A 526 14.92 3.06 -30.28
N LEU A 527 13.75 3.71 -30.22
CA LEU A 527 13.36 4.56 -29.11
C LEU A 527 12.92 3.68 -27.93
N PRO A 528 13.59 3.70 -26.76
CA PRO A 528 12.92 3.34 -25.52
C PRO A 528 11.82 4.38 -25.26
N MET A 529 10.60 3.93 -25.02
CA MET A 529 9.41 4.79 -24.88
C MET A 529 9.45 5.64 -23.60
N THR A 530 10.26 6.70 -23.61
CA THR A 530 10.16 7.80 -22.64
C THR A 530 9.02 8.73 -23.01
N ASP A 531 8.16 8.99 -22.04
CA ASP A 531 7.24 10.13 -21.94
C ASP A 531 6.10 10.17 -22.98
N ILE A 532 5.06 9.36 -22.77
CA ILE A 532 3.72 9.79 -23.21
C ILE A 532 3.26 10.89 -22.25
N CYS A 533 3.58 12.13 -22.61
CA CYS A 533 3.01 13.30 -21.97
C CYS A 533 1.51 13.32 -22.27
N SER A 534 0.68 12.96 -21.30
CA SER A 534 -0.70 13.40 -21.32
C SER A 534 -0.81 14.80 -20.74
N LYS A 535 -1.58 15.65 -21.42
CA LYS A 535 -1.95 16.96 -20.91
C LYS A 535 -3.25 16.77 -20.15
N PHE A 536 -3.20 17.01 -18.84
CA PHE A 536 -4.37 17.17 -18.01
C PHE A 536 -4.58 18.66 -17.74
N GLN A 537 -5.72 19.21 -18.16
CA GLN A 537 -6.04 20.61 -17.97
C GLN A 537 -7.46 20.76 -17.44
N ILE A 538 -7.58 21.39 -16.27
CA ILE A 538 -8.88 21.83 -15.75
C ILE A 538 -9.26 23.15 -16.43
N ILE A 539 -10.49 23.21 -16.95
CA ILE A 539 -11.05 24.40 -17.59
C ILE A 539 -11.97 25.12 -16.61
N GLY A 540 -11.65 26.39 -16.36
CA GLY A 540 -12.41 27.22 -15.44
C GLY A 540 -11.96 27.08 -13.99
N LYS A 541 -12.77 27.60 -13.06
CA LYS A 541 -12.52 27.49 -11.62
C LYS A 541 -13.22 26.25 -11.08
N ALA A 542 -12.52 25.44 -10.30
CA ALA A 542 -13.13 24.35 -9.55
C ALA A 542 -13.93 24.95 -8.36
N ILE A 543 -15.24 24.73 -8.34
CA ILE A 543 -16.15 25.17 -7.29
C ILE A 543 -17.02 23.97 -6.91
N VAL A 544 -17.16 23.71 -5.61
CA VAL A 544 -17.97 22.60 -5.09
C VAL A 544 -19.40 22.70 -5.65
N SER A 545 -19.97 21.55 -6.00
CA SER A 545 -21.31 21.41 -6.61
C SER A 545 -21.51 22.10 -7.96
N HIS A 546 -20.43 22.53 -8.64
CA HIS A 546 -20.48 23.07 -9.99
C HIS A 546 -19.84 22.10 -10.99
N LYS A 547 -20.31 22.13 -12.24
CA LYS A 547 -19.73 21.32 -13.31
C LYS A 547 -18.29 21.77 -13.58
N LEU A 548 -17.37 20.81 -13.54
CA LEU A 548 -15.97 20.97 -13.89
C LEU A 548 -15.67 20.23 -15.19
N THR A 549 -14.89 20.85 -16.07
CA THR A 549 -14.42 20.21 -17.31
C THR A 549 -12.93 19.96 -17.20
N ALA A 550 -12.51 18.71 -17.42
CA ALA A 550 -11.11 18.32 -17.54
C ALA A 550 -10.81 17.88 -18.98
N HIS A 551 -9.74 18.41 -19.56
CA HIS A 551 -9.19 17.96 -20.84
C HIS A 551 -8.03 17.01 -20.58
N ILE A 552 -8.14 15.80 -21.13
CA ILE A 552 -7.11 14.77 -21.07
C ILE A 552 -6.74 14.41 -22.50
N SER A 553 -5.47 14.51 -22.86
CA SER A 553 -4.97 14.10 -24.17
C SER A 553 -3.61 13.47 -24.03
N PHE A 554 -3.24 12.48 -24.84
CA PHE A 554 -1.89 11.90 -24.83
C PHE A 554 -1.35 11.77 -26.25
N ASN A 555 -0.02 11.76 -26.39
CA ASN A 555 0.63 11.52 -27.66
C ASN A 555 1.07 10.04 -27.75
N ASN A 556 0.61 9.32 -28.77
CA ASN A 556 1.07 7.95 -29.02
C ASN A 556 2.55 7.97 -29.45
N SER A 557 3.43 7.42 -28.61
CA SER A 557 4.87 7.32 -28.88
C SER A 557 5.26 6.03 -29.61
N LEU A 558 4.30 5.12 -29.84
CA LEU A 558 4.57 3.87 -30.57
C LEU A 558 4.52 4.10 -32.08
N PRO A 559 5.35 3.36 -32.86
CA PRO A 559 5.27 3.36 -34.32
C PRO A 559 4.05 2.62 -34.87
N VAL A 560 3.05 2.30 -34.03
CA VAL A 560 1.84 1.58 -34.38
C VAL A 560 0.61 2.30 -33.83
N SER A 561 -0.51 2.22 -34.56
CA SER A 561 -1.79 2.76 -34.09
C SER A 561 -2.29 1.96 -32.89
N LEU A 562 -2.74 2.66 -31.86
CA LEU A 562 -3.40 2.05 -30.70
C LEU A 562 -4.90 1.92 -30.95
N GLN A 563 -5.45 0.74 -30.63
CA GLN A 563 -6.88 0.45 -30.77
C GLN A 563 -7.49 0.15 -29.39
N GLY A 564 -8.77 0.49 -29.21
CA GLY A 564 -9.50 0.20 -27.98
C GLY A 564 -9.01 0.97 -26.75
N GLY A 565 -8.41 2.16 -26.93
CA GLY A 565 -7.91 2.98 -25.83
C GLY A 565 -9.04 3.41 -24.89
N VAL A 566 -8.81 3.34 -23.59
CA VAL A 566 -9.74 3.75 -22.54
C VAL A 566 -9.01 4.68 -21.58
N PHE A 567 -9.59 5.83 -21.28
CA PHE A 567 -9.17 6.64 -20.14
C PHE A 567 -10.01 6.27 -18.92
N THR A 568 -9.36 6.02 -17.79
CA THR A 568 -10.02 5.89 -16.50
C THR A 568 -9.71 7.13 -15.68
N VAL A 569 -10.74 7.76 -15.12
CA VAL A 569 -10.63 8.99 -14.33
C VAL A 569 -11.39 8.81 -13.03
N GLU A 570 -10.74 9.08 -11.91
CA GLU A 570 -11.34 9.09 -10.57
C GLU A 570 -10.66 10.14 -9.69
N GLY A 571 -11.29 10.48 -8.58
CA GLY A 571 -10.68 11.27 -7.51
C GLY A 571 -11.66 11.50 -6.37
N ALA A 572 -11.20 11.27 -5.13
CA ALA A 572 -11.99 11.50 -3.92
C ALA A 572 -12.56 12.92 -3.89
N GLY A 573 -13.86 13.05 -3.63
CA GLY A 573 -14.58 14.33 -3.62
C GLY A 573 -14.74 15.02 -4.99
N LEU A 574 -14.23 14.43 -6.09
CA LEU A 574 -14.32 14.98 -7.45
C LEU A 574 -15.25 14.14 -8.36
N THR A 575 -14.96 12.84 -8.50
CA THR A 575 -15.76 11.92 -9.30
C THR A 575 -15.45 10.48 -8.93
N GLU A 576 -16.49 9.66 -8.92
CA GLU A 576 -16.35 8.20 -9.02
C GLU A 576 -15.59 7.81 -10.29
N ALA A 577 -15.01 6.62 -10.28
CA ALA A 577 -14.29 6.06 -11.41
C ALA A 577 -15.16 5.98 -12.68
N LYS A 578 -14.70 6.66 -13.73
CA LYS A 578 -15.36 6.70 -15.04
C LYS A 578 -14.41 6.25 -16.14
N GLU A 579 -14.92 5.39 -17.01
CA GLU A 579 -14.21 4.96 -18.21
C GLU A 579 -14.71 5.71 -19.45
N ILE A 580 -13.77 6.31 -20.19
CA ILE A 580 -14.04 7.04 -21.43
C ILE A 580 -13.37 6.28 -22.57
N LYS A 581 -14.17 5.62 -23.40
CA LYS A 581 -13.69 4.85 -24.55
C LYS A 581 -13.30 5.79 -25.70
N THR A 582 -12.14 5.56 -26.28
CA THR A 582 -11.66 6.23 -27.49
C THR A 582 -11.81 5.30 -28.69
N GLN A 583 -12.33 5.81 -29.81
CA GLN A 583 -12.54 4.98 -31.00
C GLN A 583 -11.25 4.74 -31.78
N TYR A 584 -10.34 5.72 -31.84
CA TYR A 584 -9.04 5.62 -32.50
C TYR A 584 -8.00 6.54 -31.82
N VAL A 585 -6.78 6.05 -31.64
CA VAL A 585 -5.62 6.90 -31.34
C VAL A 585 -4.73 6.87 -32.58
N LEU A 586 -4.90 7.89 -33.42
CA LEU A 586 -4.19 8.00 -34.68
C LEU A 586 -2.70 8.29 -34.45
N VAL A 587 -1.85 7.70 -35.29
CA VAL A 587 -0.49 8.19 -35.48
C VAL A 587 -0.61 9.58 -36.12
N LEU A 588 -0.12 10.61 -35.44
CA LEU A 588 0.09 11.92 -36.07
C LEU A 588 1.32 11.79 -36.98
N GLU A 589 1.11 11.36 -38.23
CA GLU A 589 2.10 11.63 -39.28
C GLU A 589 2.14 13.15 -39.45
N ILE A 590 3.20 13.78 -38.98
CA ILE A 590 3.56 15.12 -39.45
C ILE A 590 3.99 14.93 -40.90
N MET A 591 3.02 14.93 -41.83
CA MET A 591 3.29 15.13 -43.24
C MET A 591 3.77 16.57 -43.40
N GLN A 592 5.08 16.79 -43.33
CA GLN A 592 5.67 18.00 -43.90
C GLN A 592 5.48 17.90 -45.41
N SER A 593 4.55 18.70 -45.92
CA SER A 593 4.31 18.86 -47.35
C SER A 593 5.62 19.29 -48.02
N MET A 594 6.18 18.42 -48.86
CA MET A 594 7.15 18.83 -49.85
C MET A 594 6.46 19.71 -50.90
N TYR A 595 6.81 20.99 -50.95
CA TYR A 595 6.79 21.76 -52.20
C TYR A 595 8.01 22.69 -52.25
N SER A 596 8.56 22.74 -53.46
CA SER A 596 9.86 23.20 -53.93
C SER A 596 10.18 24.68 -53.63
N THR A 597 11.44 25.08 -53.52
CA THR A 597 12.44 25.12 -54.61
C THR A 597 13.86 24.86 -54.13
#